data_AF-A0A2M8DDJ2-F1
#
_entry.id   AF-A0A2M8DDJ2-F1
#
_cell.length_a   1.000
_cell.length_b   1.000
_cell.length_c   1.000
_cell.angle_alpha   90.00
_cell.angle_beta   90.00
_cell.angle_gamma   90.00
#
_symmetry.space_group_name_H-M   'P 1'
#
loop_
_entity.id
_entity.type
_entity.pdbx_description
1 polymer ?
#
loop_
_entity_poly.entity_id
_entity_poly.type
_entity_poly.pdbx_seq_one_letter_code
_entity_poly.pdbx_strand_id
1 'polypeptide(L)'
;ENLRPTNTTTSSEKADTKIQHDLLRGYFKKIKNHDIVLVVNPEKKGVKGYVGGNTLIEMAFAHVLNKKLYCLYHLPELSYTTEIMATQPIILYGKLDIFTK
;
A
#
# COMPACT_ATOMS: atom_id res chain seq x y z
N GLU A 1 -24.77 -32.60 8.95
CA GLU A 1 -24.46 -31.68 7.84
C GLU A 1 -24.47 -30.26 8.41
N ASN A 2 -23.31 -29.78 8.87
CA ASN A 2 -23.20 -28.46 9.50
C ASN A 2 -22.77 -27.44 8.45
N LEU A 3 -23.75 -26.71 7.91
CA LEU A 3 -23.52 -25.56 7.05
C LEU A 3 -22.74 -24.49 7.82
N ARG A 4 -21.48 -24.30 7.44
CA ARG A 4 -20.59 -23.25 7.92
C ARG A 4 -21.20 -21.89 7.50
N PRO A 5 -21.45 -20.94 8.41
CA PRO A 5 -22.03 -19.65 8.04
C PRO A 5 -21.07 -18.91 7.10
N THR A 6 -21.61 -18.42 5.99
CA THR A 6 -20.90 -17.75 4.91
C THR A 6 -20.44 -16.35 5.33
N ASN A 7 -19.21 -16.01 4.95
CA ASN A 7 -18.41 -14.83 5.34
C ASN A 7 -18.91 -13.47 4.78
N THR A 8 -20.18 -13.11 4.93
CA THR A 8 -20.71 -11.82 4.42
C THR A 8 -20.47 -10.63 5.35
N THR A 9 -20.12 -10.84 6.63
CA THR A 9 -19.99 -9.76 7.64
C THR A 9 -18.65 -9.02 7.63
N THR A 10 -17.57 -9.66 7.14
CA THR A 10 -16.19 -9.20 7.43
C THR A 10 -15.65 -8.02 6.59
N SER A 11 -16.23 -7.73 5.42
CA SER A 11 -15.79 -6.62 4.55
C SER A 11 -16.48 -5.31 4.91
N SER A 12 -17.78 -5.36 5.23
CA SER A 12 -18.56 -4.21 5.69
C SER A 12 -18.00 -3.66 7.00
N GLU A 13 -17.77 -4.53 8.00
CA GLU A 13 -17.21 -4.13 9.31
C GLU A 13 -15.86 -3.40 9.17
N LYS A 14 -15.02 -3.84 8.23
CA LYS A 14 -13.72 -3.20 7.93
C LYS A 14 -13.90 -1.84 7.25
N ALA A 15 -14.90 -1.68 6.40
CA ALA A 15 -15.21 -0.39 5.80
C ALA A 15 -15.77 0.58 6.84
N ASP A 16 -16.69 0.12 7.68
CA ASP A 16 -17.29 0.91 8.78
C ASP A 16 -16.21 1.43 9.72
N THR A 17 -15.29 0.56 10.15
CA THR A 17 -14.15 0.95 11.00
C THR A 17 -13.29 2.02 10.33
N LYS A 18 -13.00 1.89 9.02
CA LYS A 18 -12.22 2.89 8.27
C LYS A 18 -12.93 4.24 8.20
N ILE A 19 -14.25 4.24 8.04
CA ILE A 19 -15.09 5.43 7.96
C ILE A 19 -15.18 6.10 9.34
N GLN A 20 -15.50 5.33 10.38
CA GLN A 20 -15.65 5.81 11.75
C GLN A 20 -14.37 6.50 12.26
N HIS A 21 -13.20 5.96 11.91
CA HIS A 21 -11.91 6.54 12.31
C HIS A 21 -11.27 7.45 11.25
N ASP A 22 -11.99 7.77 10.16
CA ASP A 22 -11.52 8.64 9.07
C ASP A 22 -10.11 8.26 8.57
N LEU A 23 -9.84 6.95 8.46
CA LEU A 23 -8.48 6.43 8.30
C LEU A 23 -7.82 6.91 7.01
N LEU A 24 -8.58 7.08 5.92
CA LEU A 24 -8.05 7.59 4.66
C LEU A 24 -7.47 9.01 4.83
N ARG A 25 -8.21 9.93 5.46
CA ARG A 25 -7.70 11.28 5.74
C ARG A 25 -6.59 11.24 6.77
N GLY A 26 -6.64 10.30 7.73
CA GLY A 26 -5.56 10.06 8.69
C GLY A 26 -4.24 9.70 8.00
N TYR A 27 -4.23 8.72 7.10
CA TYR A 27 -3.03 8.33 6.34
C TYR A 27 -2.55 9.42 5.40
N PHE A 28 -3.47 10.12 4.71
CA PHE A 28 -3.13 11.28 3.89
C PHE A 28 -2.37 12.35 4.71
N LYS A 29 -2.88 12.72 5.90
CA LYS A 29 -2.22 13.68 6.79
C LYS A 29 -0.84 13.19 7.25
N LYS A 30 -0.72 11.91 7.61
CA LYS A 30 0.58 11.31 7.98
C LYS A 30 1.58 11.44 6.84
N ILE A 31 1.23 11.01 5.63
CA ILE A 31 2.11 11.08 4.46
C ILE A 31 2.48 12.53 4.13
N LYS A 32 1.51 13.45 4.19
CA LYS A 32 1.74 14.88 3.98
C LYS A 32 2.83 15.45 4.90
N ASN A 33 2.87 14.99 6.15
CA ASN A 33 3.79 15.48 7.18
C ASN A 33 5.18 14.80 7.18
N HIS A 34 5.47 13.90 6.25
CA HIS A 34 6.79 13.26 6.11
C HIS A 34 7.42 13.59 4.75
N ASP A 35 8.74 13.46 4.66
CA ASP A 35 9.50 13.78 3.44
C ASP A 35 9.47 12.66 2.40
N ILE A 36 9.50 11.42 2.88
CA ILE A 36 9.72 10.21 2.09
C ILE A 36 8.69 9.14 2.47
N VAL A 37 8.24 8.38 1.48
CA VAL A 37 7.45 7.16 1.66
C VAL A 37 8.27 5.97 1.18
N LEU A 38 8.46 4.98 2.05
CA LEU A 38 9.07 3.68 1.70
C LEU A 38 8.01 2.59 1.83
N VAL A 39 7.67 1.97 0.70
CA VAL A 39 6.79 0.80 0.64
C VAL A 39 7.63 -0.45 0.82
N VAL A 40 7.42 -1.15 1.93
CA VAL A 40 8.01 -2.46 2.19
C VAL A 40 7.07 -3.54 1.62
N ASN A 41 7.38 -4.03 0.43
CA ASN A 41 6.53 -4.93 -0.36
C ASN A 41 7.14 -6.34 -0.50
N PRO A 42 7.23 -7.14 0.59
CA PRO A 42 7.73 -8.50 0.51
C PRO A 42 6.77 -9.40 -0.29
N GLU A 43 7.20 -10.63 -0.56
CA GLU A 43 6.29 -11.64 -1.09
C GLU A 43 5.12 -11.89 -0.12
N LYS A 44 3.91 -11.91 -0.66
CA LYS A 44 2.70 -12.24 0.11
C LYS A 44 1.75 -13.05 -0.75
N LYS A 45 1.30 -14.19 -0.22
CA LYS A 45 0.39 -15.13 -0.91
C LYS A 45 0.91 -15.56 -2.30
N GLY A 46 2.21 -15.80 -2.43
CA GLY A 46 2.85 -16.20 -3.69
C GLY A 46 3.08 -15.05 -4.69
N VAL A 47 2.67 -13.82 -4.36
CA VAL A 47 2.92 -12.65 -5.19
C VAL A 47 4.15 -11.93 -4.66
N LYS A 48 5.25 -12.00 -5.40
CA LYS A 48 6.47 -11.26 -5.08
C LYS A 48 6.25 -9.76 -5.30
N GLY A 49 6.79 -8.93 -4.43
CA GLY A 49 6.61 -7.48 -4.55
C GLY A 49 5.21 -6.99 -4.16
N TYR A 50 4.42 -7.78 -3.43
CA TYR A 50 2.97 -7.55 -3.26
C TYR A 50 2.64 -6.15 -2.71
N VAL A 51 1.73 -5.47 -3.41
CA VAL A 51 1.11 -4.21 -3.00
C VAL A 51 -0.40 -4.43 -2.94
N GLY A 52 -0.99 -4.22 -1.77
CA GLY A 52 -2.44 -4.33 -1.58
C GLY A 52 -3.17 -3.01 -1.82
N GLY A 53 -4.50 -3.06 -1.91
CA GLY A 53 -5.32 -1.88 -2.22
C GLY A 53 -5.14 -0.69 -1.26
N ASN A 54 -4.94 -0.92 0.05
CA ASN A 54 -4.64 0.18 0.98
C ASN A 54 -3.30 0.86 0.64
N THR A 55 -2.26 0.05 0.41
CA THR A 55 -0.93 0.56 0.06
C THR A 55 -0.95 1.30 -1.27
N LEU A 56 -1.71 0.83 -2.26
CA LEU A 56 -1.89 1.55 -3.53
C LEU A 56 -2.50 2.95 -3.32
N ILE A 57 -3.48 3.09 -2.43
CA ILE A 57 -4.06 4.40 -2.08
C ILE A 57 -3.00 5.30 -1.42
N GLU A 58 -2.20 4.76 -0.51
CA GLU A 58 -1.10 5.50 0.15
C GLU A 58 -0.02 5.92 -0.86
N MET A 59 0.31 5.06 -1.84
CA MET A 59 1.22 5.39 -2.94
C MET A 59 0.67 6.52 -3.81
N ALA A 60 -0.64 6.50 -4.11
CA ALA A 60 -1.30 7.58 -4.84
C ALA A 60 -1.25 8.91 -4.06
N PHE A 61 -1.46 8.88 -2.73
CA PHE A 61 -1.29 10.07 -1.89
C PHE A 61 0.14 10.60 -1.93
N ALA A 62 1.14 9.73 -1.86
CA ALA A 62 2.54 10.12 -1.97
C ALA A 62 2.82 10.80 -3.32
N HIS A 63 2.32 10.23 -4.41
CA HIS A 63 2.47 10.76 -5.77
C HIS A 63 1.86 12.16 -5.93
N VAL A 64 0.59 12.35 -5.57
CA VAL A 64 -0.08 13.67 -5.74
C VAL A 64 0.47 14.74 -4.79
N LEU A 65 1.11 14.34 -3.68
CA LEU A 65 1.81 15.24 -2.76
C LEU A 65 3.27 15.50 -3.18
N ASN A 66 3.72 14.98 -4.33
CA ASN A 66 5.10 15.06 -4.81
C ASN A 66 6.13 14.54 -3.79
N LYS A 67 5.78 13.50 -3.03
CA LYS A 67 6.70 12.86 -2.08
C LYS A 67 7.65 11.93 -2.82
N LYS A 68 8.89 11.81 -2.31
CA LYS A 68 9.78 10.75 -2.79
C LYS A 68 9.21 9.40 -2.36
N LEU A 69 8.80 8.61 -3.35
CA LEU A 69 8.19 7.31 -3.16
C LEU A 69 9.16 6.21 -3.55
N TYR A 70 9.44 5.30 -2.63
CA TYR A 70 10.32 4.16 -2.82
C TYR A 70 9.56 2.85 -2.64
N CYS A 71 9.92 1.82 -3.40
CA CYS A 71 9.54 0.43 -3.14
C CYS A 71 10.80 -0.37 -2.80
N LEU A 72 10.76 -1.12 -1.70
CA LEU A 72 11.93 -1.89 -1.27
C LEU A 72 12.26 -3.02 -2.26
N TYR A 73 11.25 -3.72 -2.76
CA TYR A 73 11.39 -4.81 -3.72
C TYR A 73 10.69 -4.48 -5.05
N HIS A 74 10.87 -5.35 -6.05
CA HIS A 74 10.27 -5.17 -7.38
C HIS A 74 8.74 -5.02 -7.31
N LEU A 75 8.14 -4.44 -8.36
CA LEU A 75 6.69 -4.29 -8.43
C LEU A 75 6.01 -5.65 -8.74
N PRO A 76 4.78 -5.87 -8.25
CA PRO A 76 4.09 -7.14 -8.42
C PRO A 76 3.41 -7.21 -9.80
N GLU A 77 3.17 -8.43 -10.28
CA GLU A 77 2.32 -8.73 -11.45
C GLU A 77 0.87 -8.97 -10.95
N LEU A 78 0.05 -7.94 -10.98
CA LEU A 78 -1.35 -7.90 -10.55
C LEU A 78 -2.25 -7.26 -11.63
N SER A 79 -3.57 -7.44 -11.52
CA SER A 79 -4.53 -6.82 -12.45
C SER A 79 -4.53 -5.28 -12.43
N TYR A 80 -3.90 -4.67 -11.43
CA TYR A 80 -3.77 -3.22 -11.24
C TYR A 80 -2.30 -2.76 -11.17
N THR A 81 -1.39 -3.50 -11.83
CA THR A 81 0.04 -3.16 -11.87
C THR A 81 0.28 -1.79 -12.51
N THR A 82 -0.53 -1.45 -13.52
CA THR A 82 -0.47 -0.17 -14.22
C THR A 82 -0.67 1.02 -13.29
N GLU A 83 -1.57 0.90 -12.32
CA GLU A 83 -1.87 1.91 -11.32
C GLU A 83 -0.70 2.06 -10.33
N ILE A 84 -0.06 0.94 -9.95
CA ILE A 84 1.15 0.96 -9.13
C ILE A 84 2.27 1.69 -9.89
N MET A 85 2.50 1.34 -11.17
CA MET A 85 3.53 1.96 -12.01
C MET A 85 3.27 3.46 -12.23
N ALA A 86 2.01 3.87 -12.37
CA ALA A 86 1.62 5.27 -12.55
C ALA A 86 2.01 6.16 -11.36
N THR A 87 2.17 5.59 -10.16
CA THR A 87 2.69 6.35 -9.00
C THR A 87 4.19 6.65 -9.07
N GLN A 88 4.89 6.08 -10.06
CA GLN A 88 6.31 6.28 -10.35
C GLN A 88 7.25 6.05 -9.15
N PRO A 89 7.17 4.89 -8.46
CA PRO A 89 8.06 4.60 -7.35
C PRO A 89 9.49 4.33 -7.82
N ILE A 90 10.46 4.73 -7.01
CA ILE A 90 11.87 4.35 -7.19
C ILE A 90 12.08 2.98 -6.53
N ILE A 91 12.49 1.99 -7.31
CA ILE A 91 12.66 0.60 -6.82
C ILE A 91 14.08 0.40 -6.30
N LEU A 92 14.19 -0.07 -5.06
CA LEU A 92 15.48 -0.22 -4.36
C LEU A 92 16.13 -1.60 -4.50
N TYR A 93 15.37 -2.62 -4.89
CA TYR A 93 15.87 -4.00 -5.00
C TYR A 93 16.58 -4.50 -3.72
N GLY A 94 16.02 -4.17 -2.56
CA GLY A 94 16.55 -4.56 -1.24
C GLY A 94 17.69 -3.69 -0.72
N LYS A 95 18.13 -2.67 -1.47
CA LYS A 95 19.27 -1.81 -1.13
C LYS A 95 18.84 -0.63 -0.25
N LEU A 96 19.07 -0.75 1.06
CA LEU A 96 18.75 0.29 2.06
C LEU A 96 19.94 1.18 2.42
N ASP A 97 21.13 0.81 1.97
CA ASP A 97 22.38 1.57 2.13
C ASP A 97 22.28 3.01 1.59
N ILE A 98 21.34 3.27 0.68
CA ILE A 98 21.03 4.60 0.18
C ILE A 98 20.59 5.59 1.27
N PHE A 99 20.12 5.11 2.42
CA PHE A 99 19.63 5.93 3.53
C PHE A 99 20.66 6.06 4.67
N THR A 100 21.70 5.23 4.67
CA THR A 100 22.73 5.24 5.70
C THR A 100 23.92 6.09 5.22
N LYS A 101 24.16 7.19 5.93
CA LYS A 101 25.46 7.88 5.94
C LYS A 101 26.18 7.55 7.23
#